data_AF-A0AAD9GVN6-F1
#
_entry.id   AF-A0AAD9GVN6-F1
#
_cell.length_a   1.000
_cell.length_b   1.000
_cell.length_c   1.000
_cell.angle_alpha   90.00
_cell.angle_beta   90.00
_cell.angle_gamma   90.00
#
_symmetry.space_group_name_H-M   'P 1'
#
loop_
_entity.id
_entity.type
_entity.pdbx_description
1 polymer ?
#
loop_
_entity_poly.entity_id
_entity_poly.type
_entity_poly.pdbx_seq_one_letter_code
_entity_poly.pdbx_strand_id
1 'polypeptide(L)'
;MWQIRELDWDAVRDALDNDDHFVLPLRIPPSREDWASYVETENQALPTMHMMWNNNSIFIVELPGDHHAMVAGEILGAIRDATSTGSMHLVGYTRCCVSNLAGLGALAYFGALEPDTAFGPRQGVPGVMPPPGMTFTSFHTLKIEVGVSQSWGRVDDGRSFNYKADMWRQYPGVQYILCIYVSSDFDQYRLDSVVNGAFENQNRGPIDITEDTAVLSFDARRLLGLRRNEILPPLFNDPVEVDLFDIVELIETGIEQAGVGQGAAGLGQIIAGSILDAAGGGQVIAGSILDAAGGGLIGAGVGLAVAGAVIGQAEAGVGLVAAGVG
;
A
#
# COMPACT_ATOMS: atom_id res chain seq x y z
N MET A 1 -17.48 12.16 20.26
CA MET A 1 -16.20 12.06 19.53
C MET A 1 -15.23 11.34 20.45
N TRP A 2 -14.78 10.14 20.04
CA TRP A 2 -14.08 9.16 20.87
C TRP A 2 -12.79 9.71 21.47
N GLN A 3 -12.48 9.34 22.72
CA GLN A 3 -11.22 9.70 23.37
C GLN A 3 -10.05 8.81 22.90
N ILE A 4 -9.94 8.54 21.59
CA ILE A 4 -8.79 7.83 21.00
C ILE A 4 -7.48 8.53 21.39
N ARG A 5 -7.51 9.87 21.47
CA ARG A 5 -6.37 10.70 21.88
C ARG A 5 -6.01 10.58 23.36
N GLU A 6 -6.86 10.00 24.19
CA GLU A 6 -6.64 9.82 25.64
C GLU A 6 -6.40 8.34 25.99
N LEU A 7 -6.24 7.47 24.99
CA LEU A 7 -5.81 6.10 25.21
C LEU A 7 -4.39 6.07 25.80
N ASP A 8 -4.19 5.17 26.75
CA ASP A 8 -2.87 4.81 27.25
C ASP A 8 -2.16 3.97 26.17
N TRP A 9 -1.34 4.63 25.35
CA TRP A 9 -0.64 4.00 24.22
C TRP A 9 0.40 2.97 24.63
N ASP A 10 0.95 3.07 25.84
CA ASP A 10 1.85 2.05 26.37
C ASP A 10 1.05 0.79 26.71
N ALA A 11 -0.12 0.95 27.34
CA ALA A 11 -1.02 -0.19 27.58
C ALA A 11 -1.60 -0.79 26.28
N VAL A 12 -1.86 0.01 25.24
CA VAL A 12 -2.26 -0.48 23.91
C VAL A 12 -1.16 -1.34 23.32
N ARG A 13 0.09 -0.85 23.36
CA ARG A 13 1.26 -1.54 22.85
C ARG A 13 1.51 -2.83 23.62
N ASP A 14 1.54 -2.78 24.94
CA ASP A 14 1.72 -3.97 25.78
C ASP A 14 0.65 -5.03 25.48
N ALA A 15 -0.60 -4.63 25.25
CA ALA A 15 -1.68 -5.56 24.92
C ALA A 15 -1.54 -6.21 23.53
N LEU A 16 -0.83 -5.54 22.60
CA LEU A 16 -0.54 -6.04 21.27
C LEU A 16 0.73 -6.91 21.26
N ASP A 17 1.77 -6.50 22.00
CA ASP A 17 3.07 -7.17 22.06
C ASP A 17 3.08 -8.44 22.92
N ASN A 18 2.28 -8.52 23.99
CA ASN A 18 2.33 -9.65 24.93
C ASN A 18 1.52 -10.88 24.52
N ASP A 19 0.95 -10.91 23.31
CA ASP A 19 0.11 -12.02 22.86
C ASP A 19 0.46 -12.39 21.40
N ASP A 20 1.59 -13.09 21.23
CA ASP A 20 2.22 -13.50 19.96
C ASP A 20 1.25 -14.07 18.92
N HIS A 21 0.06 -14.53 19.33
CA HIS A 21 -0.94 -15.10 18.44
C HIS A 21 -2.40 -14.65 18.74
N PHE A 22 -2.63 -13.70 19.64
CA PHE A 22 -3.99 -13.27 20.00
C PHE A 22 -4.09 -11.87 20.60
N VAL A 23 -3.96 -10.83 19.77
CA VAL A 23 -4.21 -9.43 20.18
C VAL A 23 -5.49 -9.27 21.00
N LEU A 24 -5.43 -8.69 22.20
CA LEU A 24 -6.61 -8.17 22.92
C LEU A 24 -6.97 -6.80 22.35
N PRO A 25 -8.09 -6.67 21.63
CA PRO A 25 -8.40 -5.39 21.08
C PRO A 25 -9.01 -4.50 22.16
N LEU A 26 -8.51 -3.27 22.27
CA LEU A 26 -9.14 -2.26 23.11
C LEU A 26 -10.53 -1.96 22.56
N ARG A 27 -11.52 -2.52 23.25
CA ARG A 27 -12.93 -2.42 22.90
C ARG A 27 -13.46 -1.04 23.26
N ILE A 28 -13.78 -0.25 22.25
CA ILE A 28 -14.57 0.97 22.41
C ILE A 28 -16.00 0.60 21.97
N PRO A 29 -17.07 0.89 22.75
CA PRO A 29 -18.45 0.60 22.35
C PRO A 29 -19.10 1.81 21.63
N PRO A 30 -19.28 1.78 20.30
CA PRO A 30 -19.95 2.83 19.55
C PRO A 30 -21.26 2.28 18.94
N SER A 31 -22.09 3.14 18.37
CA SER A 31 -23.10 2.67 17.42
C SER A 31 -22.48 2.45 16.03
N ARG A 32 -23.18 1.77 15.13
CA ARG A 32 -22.71 1.62 13.74
C ARG A 32 -22.68 2.96 13.01
N GLU A 33 -23.62 3.85 13.33
CA GLU A 33 -23.70 5.21 12.75
C GLU A 33 -22.51 6.06 13.20
N ASP A 34 -22.13 5.93 14.47
CA ASP A 34 -20.93 6.54 15.04
C ASP A 34 -19.66 6.12 14.29
N TRP A 35 -19.51 4.83 13.99
CA TRP A 35 -18.39 4.31 13.22
C TRP A 35 -18.40 4.81 11.77
N ALA A 36 -19.57 4.77 11.11
CA ALA A 36 -19.71 5.29 9.75
C ALA A 36 -19.34 6.78 9.67
N SER A 37 -19.78 7.58 10.65
CA SER A 37 -19.41 9.00 10.73
C SER A 37 -17.91 9.21 10.99
N TYR A 38 -17.29 8.35 11.80
CA TYR A 38 -15.85 8.42 12.03
C TYR A 38 -15.05 8.12 10.78
N VAL A 39 -15.44 7.08 10.04
CA VAL A 39 -14.81 6.68 8.77
C VAL A 39 -14.80 7.83 7.76
N GLU A 40 -15.90 8.58 7.66
CA GLU A 40 -16.04 9.70 6.74
C GLU A 40 -15.27 10.96 7.19
N THR A 41 -14.70 10.96 8.39
CA THR A 41 -13.94 12.11 8.90
C THR A 41 -12.56 12.17 8.23
N GLU A 42 -12.21 13.29 7.60
CA GLU A 42 -10.91 13.46 6.93
C GLU A 42 -9.71 13.40 7.90
N ASN A 43 -9.88 13.95 9.11
CA ASN A 43 -8.83 14.07 10.12
C ASN A 43 -9.06 13.08 11.28
N GLN A 44 -9.08 11.79 10.95
CA GLN A 44 -9.20 10.72 11.93
C GLN A 44 -8.09 10.78 12.97
N ALA A 45 -8.42 10.52 14.24
CA ALA A 45 -7.43 10.50 15.32
C ALA A 45 -6.50 9.28 15.21
N LEU A 46 -7.05 8.15 14.75
CA LEU A 46 -6.35 6.94 14.34
C LEU A 46 -6.93 6.51 12.99
N PRO A 47 -6.13 6.28 11.94
CA PRO A 47 -6.62 5.83 10.65
C PRO A 47 -7.44 4.53 10.72
N THR A 48 -8.52 4.45 9.95
CA THR A 48 -9.45 3.30 9.90
C THR A 48 -8.80 1.99 9.49
N MET A 49 -7.70 2.02 8.70
CA MET A 49 -6.88 0.85 8.38
C MET A 49 -6.34 0.10 9.62
N HIS A 50 -6.07 0.81 10.72
CA HIS A 50 -5.56 0.25 11.98
C HIS A 50 -6.68 -0.26 12.92
N MET A 51 -7.93 -0.20 12.47
CA MET A 51 -9.11 -0.50 13.27
C MET A 51 -10.09 -1.42 12.56
N MET A 52 -10.89 -2.13 13.35
CA MET A 52 -11.95 -2.98 12.83
C MET A 52 -13.23 -2.82 13.64
N TRP A 53 -14.35 -2.66 12.93
CA TRP A 53 -15.67 -2.75 13.51
C TRP A 53 -16.17 -4.21 13.47
N ASN A 54 -16.47 -4.78 14.63
CA ASN A 54 -17.13 -6.08 14.72
C ASN A 54 -17.98 -6.19 16.00
N ASN A 55 -19.14 -6.85 15.92
CA ASN A 55 -20.04 -7.10 17.05
C ASN A 55 -20.29 -5.87 17.94
N ASN A 56 -20.69 -4.75 17.33
CA ASN A 56 -20.98 -3.47 18.00
C ASN A 56 -19.81 -2.92 18.82
N SER A 57 -18.59 -3.15 18.33
CA SER A 57 -17.35 -2.75 18.98
C SER A 57 -16.35 -2.33 17.92
N ILE A 58 -15.51 -1.35 18.26
CA ILE A 58 -14.28 -1.06 17.52
C ILE A 58 -13.12 -1.72 18.24
N PHE A 59 -12.21 -2.26 17.43
CA PHE A 59 -11.00 -2.93 17.84
C PHE A 59 -9.82 -2.23 17.17
N ILE A 60 -8.76 -1.92 17.94
CA ILE A 60 -7.45 -1.57 17.37
C ILE A 60 -6.76 -2.89 17.02
N VAL A 61 -6.36 -3.05 15.77
CA VAL A 61 -5.81 -4.31 15.24
C VAL A 61 -4.34 -4.20 14.83
N GLU A 62 -3.85 -2.98 14.64
CA GLU A 62 -2.46 -2.67 14.31
C GLU A 62 -2.08 -1.32 14.91
N LEU A 63 -0.82 -1.13 15.27
CA LEU A 63 -0.32 0.18 15.68
C LEU A 63 0.11 0.99 14.45
N PRO A 64 -0.19 2.30 14.42
CA PRO A 64 0.48 3.17 13.49
C PRO A 64 1.97 3.20 13.85
N GLY A 65 2.84 2.89 12.89
CA GLY A 65 4.27 2.87 13.10
C GLY A 65 5.04 3.00 11.79
N ASP A 66 6.26 3.52 11.89
CA ASP A 66 7.12 3.77 10.73
C ASP A 66 7.44 2.45 10.00
N HIS A 67 7.68 1.37 10.73
CA HIS A 67 7.98 0.06 10.14
C HIS A 67 6.81 -0.45 9.27
N HIS A 68 5.59 -0.43 9.80
CA HIS A 68 4.38 -0.75 9.06
C HIS A 68 4.24 0.12 7.79
N ALA A 69 4.41 1.44 7.94
CA ALA A 69 4.28 2.38 6.82
C ALA A 69 5.35 2.17 5.74
N MET A 70 6.59 1.86 6.14
CA MET A 70 7.70 1.54 5.24
C MET A 70 7.40 0.27 4.45
N VAL A 71 7.04 -0.83 5.11
CA VAL A 71 6.70 -2.10 4.43
C VAL A 71 5.57 -1.88 3.42
N ALA A 72 4.48 -1.24 3.85
CA ALA A 72 3.35 -0.94 2.96
C ALA A 72 3.73 -0.07 1.75
N GLY A 73 4.60 0.94 1.96
CA GLY A 73 5.09 1.82 0.91
C GLY A 73 6.02 1.14 -0.09
N GLU A 74 6.96 0.33 0.40
CA GLU A 74 7.92 -0.40 -0.44
C GLU A 74 7.23 -1.48 -1.28
N ILE A 75 6.26 -2.21 -0.72
CA ILE A 75 5.44 -3.15 -1.49
C ILE A 75 4.69 -2.43 -2.63
N LEU A 76 4.14 -1.24 -2.34
CA LEU A 76 3.45 -0.45 -3.34
C LEU A 76 4.40 -0.05 -4.49
N GLY A 77 5.63 0.37 -4.16
CA GLY A 77 6.68 0.67 -5.12
C GLY A 77 7.08 -0.56 -5.94
N ALA A 78 7.36 -1.68 -5.27
CA ALA A 78 7.84 -2.90 -5.89
C ALA A 78 6.83 -3.49 -6.89
N ILE A 79 5.54 -3.56 -6.54
CA ILE A 79 4.50 -4.02 -7.47
C ILE A 79 4.43 -3.11 -8.69
N ARG A 80 4.47 -1.78 -8.49
CA ARG A 80 4.42 -0.80 -9.58
C ARG A 80 5.58 -1.00 -10.55
N ASP A 81 6.78 -1.18 -10.03
CA ASP A 81 8.00 -1.34 -10.82
C ASP A 81 8.01 -2.71 -11.53
N ALA A 82 7.54 -3.77 -10.85
CA ALA A 82 7.39 -5.11 -11.40
C ALA A 82 6.43 -5.18 -12.61
N THR A 83 5.51 -4.22 -12.77
CA THR A 83 4.64 -4.15 -13.96
C THR A 83 5.38 -3.74 -15.25
N SER A 84 6.61 -3.21 -15.13
CA SER A 84 7.38 -2.51 -16.18
C SER A 84 6.70 -1.31 -16.85
N THR A 85 5.52 -0.91 -16.37
CA THR A 85 4.75 0.23 -16.93
C THR A 85 4.42 1.29 -15.88
N GLY A 86 4.94 1.11 -14.66
CA GLY A 86 4.64 1.96 -13.54
C GLY A 86 3.14 2.00 -13.25
N SER A 87 2.57 3.20 -13.20
CA SER A 87 1.13 3.42 -12.98
C SER A 87 0.32 3.63 -14.26
N MET A 88 0.85 3.23 -15.42
CA MET A 88 0.16 3.41 -16.70
C MET A 88 -1.09 2.53 -16.81
N HIS A 89 -1.03 1.30 -16.29
CA HIS A 89 -2.13 0.32 -16.43
C HIS A 89 -2.68 -0.17 -15.10
N LEU A 90 -1.86 -0.18 -14.04
CA LEU A 90 -2.25 -0.59 -12.70
C LEU A 90 -2.00 0.57 -11.73
N VAL A 91 -3.00 0.92 -10.93
CA VAL A 91 -2.94 2.04 -9.98
C VAL A 91 -2.89 1.47 -8.57
N GLY A 92 -1.89 1.91 -7.81
CA GLY A 92 -1.81 1.66 -6.37
C GLY A 92 -2.63 2.69 -5.60
N TYR A 93 -3.30 2.24 -4.55
CA TYR A 93 -4.13 3.06 -3.67
C TYR A 93 -3.68 2.85 -2.24
N THR A 94 -3.37 3.95 -1.56
CA THR A 94 -3.19 4.00 -0.11
C THR A 94 -4.44 4.60 0.51
N ARG A 95 -4.83 4.15 1.69
CA ARG A 95 -5.94 4.71 2.45
C ARG A 95 -7.28 4.74 1.71
N CYS A 96 -7.56 3.70 0.93
CA CYS A 96 -8.82 3.59 0.20
C CYS A 96 -9.88 2.91 1.05
N CYS A 97 -10.50 3.69 1.94
CA CYS A 97 -11.69 3.22 2.63
C CYS A 97 -12.75 2.84 1.61
N VAL A 98 -13.25 1.61 1.69
CA VAL A 98 -14.44 1.25 0.93
C VAL A 98 -15.68 1.52 1.77
N SER A 99 -16.06 2.79 1.80
CA SER A 99 -17.34 3.22 2.35
C SER A 99 -18.43 3.10 1.27
N ASN A 100 -19.62 2.67 1.69
CA ASN A 100 -20.82 2.58 0.86
C ASN A 100 -20.89 1.42 -0.16
N LEU A 101 -20.92 0.19 0.35
CA LEU A 101 -21.33 -1.01 -0.38
C LEU A 101 -22.85 -1.27 -0.27
N ALA A 102 -23.67 -0.24 -0.04
CA ALA A 102 -25.10 -0.38 0.21
C ALA A 102 -25.87 -1.09 -0.93
N GLY A 103 -25.33 -1.07 -2.16
CA GLY A 103 -25.84 -1.83 -3.30
C GLY A 103 -25.36 -3.29 -3.41
N LEU A 104 -24.45 -3.73 -2.54
CA LEU A 104 -23.78 -5.04 -2.59
C LEU A 104 -24.12 -5.95 -1.39
N GLY A 105 -25.21 -5.65 -0.66
CA GLY A 105 -25.79 -6.56 0.32
C GLY A 105 -24.93 -6.78 1.57
N ALA A 106 -24.50 -8.02 1.82
CA ALA A 106 -23.74 -8.44 3.03
C ALA A 106 -22.47 -7.62 3.28
N LEU A 107 -21.90 -7.04 2.22
CA LEU A 107 -20.76 -6.12 2.27
C LEU A 107 -21.05 -4.81 3.03
N ALA A 108 -22.32 -4.41 3.16
CA ALA A 108 -22.70 -3.29 4.03
C ALA A 108 -22.41 -3.59 5.51
N TYR A 109 -22.37 -4.87 5.92
CA TYR A 109 -22.03 -5.30 7.28
C TYR A 109 -20.54 -5.27 7.59
N PHE A 110 -19.68 -5.11 6.58
CA PHE A 110 -18.23 -5.10 6.77
C PHE A 110 -17.69 -3.79 7.35
N GLY A 111 -18.58 -2.84 7.65
CA GLY A 111 -18.27 -1.70 8.50
C GLY A 111 -17.03 -0.94 8.03
N ALA A 112 -17.03 -0.44 6.79
CA ALA A 112 -15.94 0.39 6.25
C ALA A 112 -14.54 -0.21 6.48
N LEU A 113 -14.28 -1.33 5.81
CA LEU A 113 -12.97 -1.95 5.81
C LEU A 113 -12.03 -1.16 4.89
N GLU A 114 -10.79 -0.99 5.34
CA GLU A 114 -9.73 -0.29 4.62
C GLU A 114 -8.49 -1.19 4.61
N PRO A 115 -7.94 -1.51 3.43
CA PRO A 115 -6.67 -2.21 3.34
C PRO A 115 -5.52 -1.23 3.58
N ASP A 116 -4.36 -1.73 3.96
CA ASP A 116 -3.16 -0.89 4.07
C ASP A 116 -2.76 -0.33 2.70
N THR A 117 -2.75 -1.21 1.68
CA THR A 117 -2.68 -0.81 0.27
C THR A 117 -3.54 -1.69 -0.63
N ALA A 118 -3.86 -1.20 -1.82
CA ALA A 118 -4.60 -1.95 -2.82
C ALA A 118 -4.14 -1.59 -4.23
N PHE A 119 -4.40 -2.49 -5.19
CA PHE A 119 -4.21 -2.19 -6.60
C PHE A 119 -5.47 -2.47 -7.39
N GLY A 120 -5.67 -1.66 -8.43
CA GLY A 120 -6.76 -1.79 -9.38
C GLY A 120 -6.34 -1.30 -10.76
N PRO A 121 -7.02 -1.74 -11.82
CA PRO A 121 -6.70 -1.29 -13.16
C PRO A 121 -7.02 0.19 -13.35
N ARG A 122 -6.20 0.88 -14.14
CA ARG A 122 -6.44 2.28 -14.52
C ARG A 122 -7.66 2.36 -15.44
N GLN A 123 -8.44 3.44 -15.29
CA GLN A 123 -9.48 3.76 -16.26
C GLN A 123 -8.87 3.95 -17.66
N GLY A 124 -9.45 3.29 -18.66
CA GLY A 124 -9.02 3.38 -20.06
C GLY A 124 -8.12 2.23 -20.54
N VAL A 125 -7.74 1.29 -19.66
CA VAL A 125 -7.12 0.03 -20.10
C VAL A 125 -8.12 -0.74 -20.99
N PRO A 126 -7.78 -1.06 -22.26
CA PRO A 126 -8.70 -1.75 -23.16
C PRO A 126 -9.15 -3.11 -22.62
N GLY A 127 -10.44 -3.42 -22.69
CA GLY A 127 -11.01 -4.69 -22.23
C GLY A 127 -11.40 -4.72 -20.75
N VAL A 128 -10.84 -3.82 -19.93
CA VAL A 128 -11.15 -3.77 -18.50
C VAL A 128 -12.45 -3.01 -18.25
N MET A 129 -13.34 -3.61 -17.47
CA MET A 129 -14.57 -2.97 -16.98
C MET A 129 -14.77 -3.26 -15.49
N PRO A 130 -15.10 -2.26 -14.65
CA PRO A 130 -15.46 -2.48 -13.26
C PRO A 130 -16.67 -3.41 -13.12
N PRO A 131 -16.76 -4.18 -12.02
CA PRO A 131 -17.97 -4.90 -11.67
C PRO A 131 -19.20 -3.97 -11.62
N PRO A 132 -20.42 -4.49 -11.88
CA PRO A 132 -21.64 -3.67 -11.81
C PRO A 132 -21.77 -2.91 -10.49
N GLY A 133 -22.05 -1.60 -10.59
CA GLY A 133 -22.20 -0.73 -9.42
C GLY A 133 -20.88 -0.18 -8.84
N MET A 134 -19.73 -0.49 -9.45
CA MET A 134 -18.43 0.05 -9.06
C MET A 134 -17.91 1.10 -10.04
N THR A 135 -17.12 2.03 -9.50
CA THR A 135 -16.24 2.92 -10.27
C THR A 135 -14.84 2.32 -10.36
N PHE A 136 -14.00 2.83 -11.26
CA PHE A 136 -12.58 2.42 -11.34
C PHE A 136 -11.82 2.69 -10.04
N THR A 137 -12.11 3.79 -9.34
CA THR A 137 -11.47 4.12 -8.05
C THR A 137 -11.79 3.10 -6.95
N SER A 138 -12.94 2.42 -7.04
CA SER A 138 -13.36 1.36 -6.11
C SER A 138 -13.03 -0.05 -6.60
N PHE A 139 -12.59 -0.20 -7.86
CA PHE A 139 -12.34 -1.50 -8.47
C PHE A 139 -10.91 -1.94 -8.18
N HIS A 140 -10.75 -2.71 -7.11
CA HIS A 140 -9.48 -3.28 -6.69
C HIS A 140 -9.43 -4.78 -7.01
N THR A 141 -8.35 -5.21 -7.65
CA THR A 141 -8.05 -6.60 -7.98
C THR A 141 -7.08 -7.23 -6.98
N LEU A 142 -6.31 -6.41 -6.26
CA LEU A 142 -5.40 -6.84 -5.20
C LEU A 142 -5.64 -6.03 -3.92
N LYS A 143 -5.74 -6.73 -2.79
CA LYS A 143 -5.77 -6.15 -1.43
C LYS A 143 -4.52 -6.59 -0.69
N ILE A 144 -3.89 -5.67 0.04
CA ILE A 144 -2.67 -5.92 0.79
C ILE A 144 -2.90 -5.50 2.23
N GLU A 145 -2.50 -6.37 3.14
CA GLU A 145 -2.53 -6.16 4.59
C GLU A 145 -1.12 -6.41 5.14
N VAL A 146 -0.64 -5.48 5.97
CA VAL A 146 0.67 -5.50 6.61
C VAL A 146 0.44 -5.51 8.11
N GLY A 147 1.10 -6.43 8.80
CA GLY A 147 0.96 -6.63 10.23
C GLY A 147 2.31 -6.66 10.87
N VAL A 148 2.52 -5.76 11.81
CA VAL A 148 3.66 -5.76 12.73
C VAL A 148 3.20 -6.29 14.07
N SER A 149 2.06 -5.78 14.53
CA SER A 149 1.37 -6.22 15.74
C SER A 149 0.17 -7.11 15.41
N GLN A 150 -0.39 -7.01 14.20
CA GLN A 150 -1.51 -7.84 13.76
C GLN A 150 -1.07 -9.27 13.48
N SER A 151 -1.74 -10.24 14.12
CA SER A 151 -1.45 -11.67 13.96
C SER A 151 -2.33 -12.36 12.90
N TRP A 152 -1.90 -13.56 12.49
CA TRP A 152 -2.63 -14.45 11.58
C TRP A 152 -4.01 -14.86 12.11
N GLY A 153 -4.14 -15.10 13.43
CA GLY A 153 -5.37 -15.38 14.17
C GLY A 153 -6.30 -16.44 13.56
N ARG A 154 -7.58 -16.45 13.95
CA ARG A 154 -8.62 -17.35 13.41
C ARG A 154 -9.59 -16.59 12.53
N VAL A 155 -10.21 -17.29 11.57
CA VAL A 155 -11.24 -16.72 10.67
C VAL A 155 -12.48 -16.19 11.39
N ASP A 156 -12.70 -16.54 12.66
CA ASP A 156 -13.88 -16.14 13.46
C ASP A 156 -13.57 -15.13 14.58
N ASP A 157 -12.32 -14.68 14.71
CA ASP A 157 -11.93 -13.75 15.78
C ASP A 157 -12.36 -12.29 15.53
N GLY A 158 -12.71 -11.96 14.29
CA GLY A 158 -13.20 -10.64 13.92
C GLY A 158 -12.15 -9.57 13.75
N ARG A 159 -10.85 -9.91 13.74
CA ARG A 159 -9.76 -8.93 13.82
C ARG A 159 -8.42 -9.33 13.20
N SER A 160 -8.22 -10.60 12.84
CA SER A 160 -6.96 -11.09 12.28
C SER A 160 -6.84 -10.94 10.76
N PHE A 161 -5.66 -11.23 10.22
CA PHE A 161 -5.48 -11.41 8.77
C PHE A 161 -6.44 -12.42 8.19
N ASN A 162 -6.65 -13.56 8.88
CA ASN A 162 -7.58 -14.58 8.41
C ASN A 162 -9.00 -14.05 8.30
N TYR A 163 -9.43 -13.23 9.25
CA TYR A 163 -10.72 -12.56 9.18
C TYR A 163 -10.78 -11.53 8.05
N LYS A 164 -9.79 -10.61 7.93
CA LYS A 164 -9.77 -9.59 6.85
C LYS A 164 -9.74 -10.24 5.46
N ALA A 165 -8.94 -11.28 5.26
CA ALA A 165 -8.87 -12.01 4.00
C ALA A 165 -10.22 -12.66 3.62
N ASP A 166 -10.92 -13.25 4.57
CA ASP A 166 -12.25 -13.82 4.36
C ASP A 166 -13.31 -12.76 3.99
N MET A 167 -13.10 -11.52 4.44
CA MET A 167 -13.93 -10.37 4.08
C MET A 167 -13.58 -9.86 2.68
N TRP A 168 -12.28 -9.74 2.38
CA TRP A 168 -11.81 -9.26 1.08
C TRP A 168 -12.15 -10.18 -0.08
N ARG A 169 -12.17 -11.51 0.11
CA ARG A 169 -12.54 -12.42 -0.98
C ARG A 169 -13.99 -12.20 -1.44
N GLN A 170 -14.85 -11.64 -0.58
CA GLN A 170 -16.22 -11.31 -0.92
C GLN A 170 -16.35 -9.96 -1.65
N TYR A 171 -15.28 -9.16 -1.68
CA TYR A 171 -15.27 -7.88 -2.36
C TYR A 171 -15.25 -8.08 -3.89
N PRO A 172 -16.24 -7.55 -4.64
CA PRO A 172 -16.30 -7.80 -6.07
C PRO A 172 -15.07 -7.26 -6.80
N GLY A 173 -14.51 -8.09 -7.68
CA GLY A 173 -13.33 -7.74 -8.47
C GLY A 173 -12.00 -8.19 -7.87
N VAL A 174 -11.92 -8.45 -6.56
CA VAL A 174 -10.70 -8.97 -5.92
C VAL A 174 -10.32 -10.31 -6.53
N GLN A 175 -9.09 -10.39 -7.00
CA GLN A 175 -8.43 -11.58 -7.55
C GLN A 175 -7.35 -12.10 -6.61
N TYR A 176 -6.71 -11.21 -5.85
CA TYR A 176 -5.61 -11.51 -4.96
C TYR A 176 -5.75 -10.80 -3.61
N ILE A 177 -5.34 -11.49 -2.55
CA ILE A 177 -5.17 -10.92 -1.22
C ILE A 177 -3.77 -11.31 -0.75
N LEU A 178 -2.96 -10.32 -0.39
CA LEU A 178 -1.63 -10.50 0.14
C LEU A 178 -1.61 -10.05 1.60
N CYS A 179 -1.33 -10.96 2.52
CA CYS A 179 -1.10 -10.63 3.92
C CYS A 179 0.38 -10.84 4.21
N ILE A 180 1.01 -9.87 4.87
CA ILE A 180 2.42 -9.91 5.23
C ILE A 180 2.55 -9.59 6.71
N TYR A 181 3.16 -10.51 7.43
CA TYR A 181 3.53 -10.36 8.83
C TYR A 181 5.02 -10.08 8.91
N VAL A 182 5.41 -9.01 9.60
CA VAL A 182 6.82 -8.61 9.78
C VAL A 182 7.08 -8.44 11.26
N SER A 183 8.14 -9.07 11.79
CA SER A 183 8.48 -9.02 13.21
C SER A 183 9.99 -9.07 13.44
N SER A 184 10.45 -8.89 14.68
CA SER A 184 11.87 -9.01 15.00
C SER A 184 12.41 -10.45 14.95
N ASP A 185 11.54 -11.45 14.95
CA ASP A 185 11.93 -12.86 15.06
C ASP A 185 11.84 -13.60 13.73
N PHE A 186 10.81 -13.30 12.93
CA PHE A 186 10.59 -13.89 11.61
C PHE A 186 9.55 -13.09 10.82
N ASP A 187 9.63 -13.22 9.49
CA ASP A 187 8.66 -12.63 8.58
C ASP A 187 7.96 -13.69 7.76
N GLN A 188 6.68 -13.47 7.52
CA GLN A 188 5.81 -14.42 6.85
C GLN A 188 4.87 -13.71 5.89
N TYR A 189 4.46 -14.44 4.86
CA TYR A 189 3.41 -13.97 3.96
C TYR A 189 2.42 -15.05 3.62
N ARG A 190 1.26 -14.63 3.13
CA ARG A 190 0.31 -15.48 2.42
C ARG A 190 -0.27 -14.72 1.25
N LEU A 191 -0.12 -15.29 0.05
CA LEU A 191 -0.80 -14.83 -1.15
C LEU A 191 -1.97 -15.76 -1.47
N ASP A 192 -3.19 -15.25 -1.36
CA ASP A 192 -4.42 -15.95 -1.68
C ASP A 192 -4.94 -15.50 -3.05
N SER A 193 -5.27 -16.47 -3.90
CA SER A 193 -5.98 -16.22 -5.17
C SER A 193 -7.48 -16.49 -4.98
N VAL A 194 -8.31 -15.60 -5.53
CA VAL A 194 -9.77 -15.62 -5.36
C VAL A 194 -10.46 -15.87 -6.70
N VAL A 195 -11.38 -16.85 -6.70
CA VAL A 195 -12.26 -17.15 -7.84
C VAL A 195 -13.68 -17.29 -7.32
N ASN A 196 -14.61 -16.50 -7.88
CA ASN A 196 -16.03 -16.51 -7.51
C ASN A 196 -16.28 -16.40 -6.00
N GLY A 197 -15.50 -15.56 -5.30
CA GLY A 197 -15.64 -15.33 -3.87
C GLY A 197 -15.04 -16.43 -2.97
N ALA A 198 -14.36 -17.42 -3.55
CA ALA A 198 -13.68 -18.49 -2.82
C ALA A 198 -12.17 -18.45 -3.05
N PHE A 199 -11.41 -18.86 -2.04
CA PHE A 199 -9.98 -19.11 -2.22
C PHE A 199 -9.78 -20.34 -3.10
N GLU A 200 -8.91 -20.23 -4.10
CA GLU A 200 -8.56 -21.37 -4.96
C GLU A 200 -7.82 -22.47 -4.17
N ASN A 201 -6.92 -22.06 -3.27
CA ASN A 201 -6.18 -22.96 -2.38
C ASN A 201 -6.70 -22.84 -0.95
N GLN A 202 -7.73 -23.63 -0.62
CA GLN A 202 -8.26 -23.68 0.73
C GLN A 202 -7.19 -24.25 1.67
N ASN A 203 -6.93 -23.57 2.80
CA ASN A 203 -5.96 -23.93 3.84
C ASN A 203 -4.49 -23.68 3.53
N ARG A 204 -4.16 -22.71 2.66
CA ARG A 204 -2.77 -22.22 2.58
C ARG A 204 -2.40 -21.55 3.91
N GLY A 205 -1.38 -22.10 4.59
CA GLY A 205 -0.79 -21.47 5.76
C GLY A 205 0.13 -20.30 5.37
N PRO A 206 0.58 -19.50 6.34
CA PRO A 206 1.67 -18.57 6.16
C PRO A 206 2.94 -19.28 5.67
N ILE A 207 3.75 -18.57 4.89
CA ILE A 207 5.04 -19.03 4.36
C ILE A 207 6.10 -18.06 4.85
N ASP A 208 7.19 -18.58 5.41
CA ASP A 208 8.33 -17.76 5.83
C ASP A 208 8.92 -17.03 4.63
N ILE A 209 9.27 -15.75 4.80
CA ILE A 209 9.94 -14.95 3.78
C ILE A 209 11.44 -15.29 3.83
N THR A 210 11.92 -15.96 2.79
CA THR A 210 13.32 -16.33 2.60
C THR A 210 13.68 -16.15 1.12
N GLU A 211 14.97 -16.11 0.79
CA GLU A 211 15.45 -16.03 -0.61
C GLU A 211 14.77 -17.06 -1.54
N ASP A 212 14.44 -18.26 -1.03
CA ASP A 212 13.85 -19.34 -1.83
C ASP A 212 12.31 -19.26 -1.97
N THR A 213 11.64 -18.46 -1.13
CA THR A 213 10.18 -18.49 -0.97
C THR A 213 9.50 -17.16 -1.21
N ALA A 214 10.26 -16.06 -1.27
CA ALA A 214 9.73 -14.69 -1.23
C ALA A 214 9.23 -14.13 -2.57
N VAL A 215 9.50 -14.82 -3.69
CA VAL A 215 9.04 -14.37 -5.01
C VAL A 215 7.53 -14.63 -5.16
N LEU A 216 6.76 -13.55 -5.13
CA LEU A 216 5.35 -13.52 -5.50
C LEU A 216 5.21 -13.51 -7.02
N SER A 217 4.23 -14.25 -7.54
CA SER A 217 3.91 -14.26 -8.97
C SER A 217 2.42 -14.03 -9.17
N PHE A 218 2.08 -12.97 -9.91
CA PHE A 218 0.72 -12.59 -10.25
C PHE A 218 0.45 -12.83 -11.73
N ASP A 219 -0.71 -13.42 -12.05
CA ASP A 219 -1.21 -13.44 -13.42
C ASP A 219 -1.58 -12.00 -13.83
N ALA A 220 -0.94 -11.50 -14.87
CA ALA A 220 -1.07 -10.11 -15.29
C ALA A 220 -2.51 -9.74 -15.69
N ARG A 221 -3.25 -10.68 -16.28
CA ARG A 221 -4.64 -10.45 -16.70
C ARG A 221 -5.54 -10.35 -15.48
N ARG A 222 -5.38 -11.26 -14.52
CA ARG A 222 -6.13 -11.19 -13.25
C ARG A 222 -5.79 -9.91 -12.49
N LEU A 223 -4.52 -9.53 -12.41
CA LEU A 223 -4.10 -8.30 -11.75
C LEU A 223 -4.72 -7.05 -12.41
N LEU A 224 -4.92 -7.04 -13.72
CA LEU A 224 -5.63 -5.97 -14.45
C LEU A 224 -7.16 -6.13 -14.50
N GLY A 225 -7.72 -7.21 -13.95
CA GLY A 225 -9.16 -7.49 -14.06
C GLY A 225 -9.63 -7.82 -15.49
N LEU A 226 -8.70 -8.22 -16.36
CA LEU A 226 -8.95 -8.67 -17.72
C LEU A 226 -9.50 -10.10 -17.73
N ARG A 227 -10.23 -10.44 -18.79
CA ARG A 227 -10.62 -11.82 -19.07
C ARG A 227 -9.42 -12.64 -19.56
N ARG A 228 -9.46 -13.96 -19.36
CA ARG A 228 -8.35 -14.89 -19.69
C ARG A 228 -7.78 -14.75 -21.11
N ASN A 229 -8.61 -14.39 -22.09
CA ASN A 229 -8.21 -14.30 -23.51
C ASN A 229 -8.06 -12.85 -24.01
N GLU A 230 -8.18 -11.86 -23.14
CA GLU A 230 -7.95 -10.47 -23.52
C GLU A 230 -6.45 -10.20 -23.67
N ILE A 231 -6.14 -9.26 -24.57
CA ILE A 231 -4.78 -8.87 -24.91
C ILE A 231 -4.27 -7.99 -23.77
N LEU A 232 -3.08 -8.31 -23.26
CA LEU A 232 -2.42 -7.47 -22.29
C LEU A 232 -1.99 -6.14 -22.92
N PRO A 233 -2.01 -5.03 -22.16
CA PRO A 233 -1.42 -3.79 -22.62
C PRO A 233 0.05 -3.99 -23.00
N PRO A 234 0.56 -3.29 -24.02
CA PRO A 234 1.97 -3.36 -24.39
C PRO A 234 2.86 -3.06 -23.19
N LEU A 235 3.98 -3.79 -23.09
CA LEU A 235 5.01 -3.62 -22.04
C LEU A 235 4.56 -3.97 -20.61
N PHE A 236 3.34 -4.43 -20.38
CA PHE A 236 2.94 -4.94 -19.07
C PHE A 236 3.49 -6.36 -18.88
N ASN A 237 4.29 -6.56 -17.84
CA ASN A 237 4.91 -7.87 -17.56
C ASN A 237 3.86 -8.97 -17.31
N ASP A 238 4.16 -10.19 -17.77
CA ASP A 238 3.33 -11.40 -17.58
C ASP A 238 4.25 -12.63 -17.41
N PRO A 239 4.37 -13.19 -16.18
CA PRO A 239 3.75 -12.75 -14.93
C PRO A 239 4.33 -11.42 -14.41
N VAL A 240 3.64 -10.80 -13.45
CA VAL A 240 4.23 -9.74 -12.60
C VAL A 240 4.84 -10.41 -11.37
N GLU A 241 6.14 -10.23 -11.18
CA GLU A 241 6.90 -10.88 -10.10
C GLU A 241 7.48 -9.85 -9.14
N VAL A 242 7.33 -10.10 -7.84
CA VAL A 242 7.80 -9.22 -6.76
C VAL A 242 8.53 -10.07 -5.73
N ASP A 243 9.76 -9.70 -5.40
CA ASP A 243 10.52 -10.34 -4.33
C ASP A 243 10.25 -9.64 -2.99
N LEU A 244 9.63 -10.35 -2.04
CA LEU A 244 9.41 -9.80 -0.70
C LEU A 244 10.68 -9.78 0.14
N PHE A 245 11.68 -10.61 -0.16
CA PHE A 245 12.91 -10.70 0.65
C PHE A 245 13.69 -9.40 0.53
N ASP A 246 13.86 -8.90 -0.69
CA ASP A 246 14.50 -7.60 -0.97
C ASP A 246 13.83 -6.44 -0.20
N ILE A 247 12.50 -6.48 -0.05
CA ILE A 247 11.74 -5.43 0.63
C ILE A 247 11.99 -5.46 2.13
N VAL A 248 11.89 -6.64 2.75
CA VAL A 248 12.09 -6.78 4.19
C VAL A 248 13.54 -6.49 4.55
N GLU A 249 14.52 -7.06 3.83
CA GLU A 249 15.95 -6.85 4.08
C GLU A 249 16.34 -5.36 3.96
N LEU A 250 15.80 -4.64 2.96
CA LEU A 250 16.03 -3.20 2.80
C LEU A 250 15.59 -2.40 4.03
N ILE A 251 14.44 -2.77 4.61
CA ILE A 251 13.86 -2.06 5.75
C ILE A 251 14.65 -2.37 7.03
N GLU A 252 14.99 -3.62 7.27
CA GLU A 252 15.79 -4.03 8.43
C GLU A 252 17.16 -3.36 8.42
N THR A 253 17.88 -3.44 7.30
CA THR A 253 19.21 -2.82 7.15
C THR A 253 19.16 -1.28 7.25
N GLY A 254 18.10 -0.65 6.75
CA GLY A 254 17.87 0.78 6.86
C GLY A 254 17.61 1.25 8.31
N ILE A 255 16.89 0.45 9.10
CA ILE A 255 16.59 0.74 10.50
C ILE A 255 17.84 0.57 11.38
N GLU A 256 18.65 -0.47 11.15
CA GLU A 256 19.91 -0.68 11.89
C GLU A 256 20.88 0.49 11.71
N GLN A 257 21.00 1.03 10.50
CA GLN A 257 21.88 2.17 10.22
C GLN A 257 21.42 3.47 10.89
N ALA A 258 20.12 3.64 11.14
CA ALA A 258 19.58 4.77 11.89
C ALA A 258 19.82 4.64 13.42
N GLY A 259 19.89 3.41 13.94
CA GLY A 259 20.10 3.11 15.36
C GLY A 259 21.57 3.22 15.84
N VAL A 260 22.55 3.08 14.95
CA VAL A 260 23.98 3.25 15.25
C VAL A 260 24.38 4.71 15.01
N GLY A 261 24.08 5.57 15.99
CA GLY A 261 23.92 7.01 15.83
C GLY A 261 24.93 7.79 14.99
N GLN A 262 24.43 8.84 14.32
CA GLN A 262 25.20 10.05 14.03
C GLN A 262 24.37 11.32 14.29
N GLY A 263 24.82 12.08 15.28
CA GLY A 263 24.71 13.54 15.22
C GLY A 263 25.62 14.03 14.09
N ALA A 264 25.10 14.11 12.87
CA ALA A 264 25.72 14.81 11.77
C ALA A 264 24.62 15.27 10.81
N ALA A 265 24.45 16.59 10.71
CA ALA A 265 23.67 17.21 9.66
C ALA A 265 24.21 16.76 8.29
N GLY A 266 23.33 16.23 7.45
CA GLY A 266 23.61 16.02 6.03
C GLY A 266 23.79 14.57 5.61
N LEU A 267 22.74 13.76 5.73
CA LEU A 267 22.47 12.70 4.76
C LEU A 267 20.97 12.77 4.43
N GLY A 268 20.68 13.03 3.16
CA GLY A 268 19.31 13.20 2.67
C GLY A 268 18.52 11.92 2.89
N GLN A 269 17.33 12.08 3.48
CA GLN A 269 16.25 11.12 3.45
C GLN A 269 16.04 10.64 2.01
N ILE A 270 16.57 9.46 1.69
CA ILE A 270 16.08 8.66 0.56
C ILE A 270 14.85 7.96 1.10
N ILE A 271 13.72 8.67 1.09
CA ILE A 271 12.41 8.03 1.21
C ILE A 271 12.14 7.49 -0.19
N ALA A 272 12.52 6.22 -0.41
CA ALA A 272 11.95 5.47 -1.51
C ALA A 272 10.43 5.35 -1.30
N GLY A 273 9.68 5.33 -2.40
CA GLY A 273 8.29 4.86 -2.42
C GLY A 273 7.14 5.82 -2.09
N SER A 274 7.32 6.89 -1.31
CA SER A 274 6.20 7.82 -1.06
C SER A 274 6.04 8.83 -2.20
N ILE A 275 5.02 8.66 -3.06
CA ILE A 275 4.45 9.79 -3.81
C ILE A 275 3.81 10.72 -2.76
N LEU A 276 4.61 11.65 -2.24
CA LEU A 276 4.11 12.86 -1.64
C LEU A 276 3.54 13.71 -2.78
N ASP A 277 2.21 13.84 -2.81
CA ASP A 277 1.52 14.82 -3.63
C ASP A 277 1.85 16.22 -3.07
N ALA A 278 3.06 16.71 -3.33
CA ALA A 278 3.59 17.93 -2.76
C ALA A 278 3.13 19.14 -3.58
N ALA A 279 1.93 19.63 -3.29
CA ALA A 279 1.59 21.02 -3.57
C ALA A 279 2.43 21.94 -2.66
N GLY A 280 3.63 22.30 -3.13
CA GLY A 280 4.42 23.40 -2.60
C GLY A 280 5.59 23.00 -1.69
N GLY A 281 6.79 23.00 -2.26
CA GLY A 281 8.06 22.93 -1.53
C GLY A 281 9.10 22.12 -2.29
N GLY A 282 10.08 22.78 -2.91
CA GLY A 282 11.08 22.13 -3.75
C GLY A 282 11.96 21.14 -2.98
N GLN A 283 12.19 19.97 -3.58
CA GLN A 283 13.18 18.98 -3.14
C GLN A 283 13.93 18.40 -4.34
N VAL A 284 15.19 18.03 -4.11
CA VAL A 284 16.12 17.45 -5.08
C VAL A 284 15.99 15.93 -5.02
N ILE A 285 15.49 15.31 -6.09
CA ILE A 285 15.37 13.85 -6.21
C ILE A 285 16.49 13.37 -7.13
N ALA A 286 17.36 12.50 -6.62
CA ALA A 286 18.33 11.77 -7.41
C ALA A 286 17.82 10.33 -7.64
N GLY A 287 17.64 9.96 -8.91
CA GLY A 287 17.28 8.60 -9.31
C GLY A 287 15.82 8.44 -9.70
N SER A 288 15.62 7.98 -10.94
CA SER A 288 14.37 7.54 -11.56
C SER A 288 13.39 8.62 -12.05
N ILE A 289 12.85 8.33 -13.23
CA ILE A 289 12.13 9.23 -14.15
C ILE A 289 10.93 9.90 -13.46
N LEU A 290 11.00 11.23 -13.29
CA LEU A 290 9.86 12.06 -12.91
C LEU A 290 8.96 12.33 -14.12
N ASP A 291 7.67 12.01 -14.00
CA ASP A 291 6.61 12.57 -14.86
C ASP A 291 5.99 13.77 -14.12
N ALA A 292 6.56 14.96 -14.32
CA ALA A 292 6.07 16.20 -13.69
C ALA A 292 5.30 17.04 -14.72
N ALA A 293 3.97 17.08 -14.59
CA ALA A 293 3.14 18.04 -15.29
C ALA A 293 3.15 19.38 -14.55
N GLY A 294 4.04 20.29 -14.97
CA GLY A 294 3.96 21.73 -14.68
C GLY A 294 4.75 22.22 -13.47
N GLY A 295 5.83 22.97 -13.73
CA GLY A 295 6.61 23.70 -12.73
C GLY A 295 8.11 23.43 -12.86
N GLY A 296 8.91 24.48 -13.02
CA GLY A 296 10.31 24.39 -13.48
C GLY A 296 11.26 23.59 -12.57
N LEU A 297 12.15 22.83 -13.21
CA LEU A 297 13.20 22.01 -12.61
C LEU A 297 14.57 22.70 -12.74
N ILE A 298 15.39 22.66 -11.68
CA ILE A 298 16.84 22.87 -11.75
C ILE A 298 17.49 21.50 -11.56
N GLY A 299 17.98 20.91 -12.65
CA GLY A 299 18.70 19.64 -12.63
C GLY A 299 20.17 19.82 -13.01
N ALA A 300 21.08 19.21 -12.25
CA ALA A 300 22.50 19.12 -12.58
C ALA A 300 22.83 17.71 -13.11
N GLY A 301 23.05 17.59 -14.44
CA GLY A 301 23.54 16.40 -15.15
C GLY A 301 22.63 15.16 -15.10
N VAL A 302 22.30 14.41 -16.15
CA VAL A 302 22.79 14.26 -17.52
C VAL A 302 21.56 13.91 -18.37
N GLY A 303 21.42 14.51 -19.57
CA GLY A 303 20.50 14.06 -20.62
C GLY A 303 19.03 14.45 -20.49
N LEU A 304 18.71 15.74 -20.59
CA LEU A 304 17.34 16.24 -20.70
C LEU A 304 16.92 16.33 -22.18
N ALA A 305 15.91 15.56 -22.59
CA ALA A 305 15.19 15.77 -23.84
C ALA A 305 13.86 16.47 -23.52
N VAL A 306 13.82 17.81 -23.63
CA VAL A 306 12.58 18.59 -23.49
C VAL A 306 12.17 19.12 -24.86
N ALA A 307 10.96 18.75 -25.28
CA ALA A 307 10.27 19.39 -26.39
C ALA A 307 9.43 20.57 -25.85
N GLY A 308 9.83 21.80 -26.21
CA GLY A 308 8.91 22.95 -26.33
C GLY A 308 8.87 23.97 -25.18
N ALA A 309 9.08 25.23 -25.59
CA ALA A 309 8.76 26.52 -24.95
C ALA A 309 9.66 27.05 -23.80
N VAL A 310 10.46 28.05 -24.16
CA VAL A 310 11.36 28.88 -23.33
C VAL A 310 10.59 29.99 -22.63
N ILE A 311 10.79 30.20 -21.31
CA ILE A 311 10.64 31.52 -20.67
C ILE A 311 11.71 31.72 -19.58
N GLY A 312 12.66 32.64 -19.83
CA GLY A 312 13.37 33.50 -18.86
C GLY A 312 14.32 32.89 -17.81
N GLN A 313 15.64 32.90 -18.08
CA GLN A 313 16.68 32.72 -17.06
C GLN A 313 17.14 34.07 -16.47
N ALA A 314 17.39 34.10 -15.16
CA ALA A 314 18.19 35.12 -14.49
C ALA A 314 19.59 34.55 -14.20
N GLU A 315 20.62 35.31 -14.57
CA GLU A 315 22.02 34.92 -14.50
C GLU A 315 22.61 34.96 -13.08
N ALA A 316 23.49 34.02 -12.78
CA ALA A 316 24.69 34.26 -11.98
C ALA A 316 25.83 33.38 -12.54
N GLY A 317 26.95 34.02 -12.90
CA GLY A 317 28.13 33.42 -13.55
C GLY A 317 28.71 32.21 -12.81
N VAL A 318 29.46 31.32 -13.48
CA VAL A 318 30.85 31.53 -13.89
C VAL A 318 31.20 30.73 -15.16
N GLY A 319 31.84 31.38 -16.13
CA GLY A 319 32.95 30.84 -16.93
C GLY A 319 32.66 29.91 -18.12
N LEU A 320 32.21 30.46 -19.24
CA LEU A 320 32.23 29.79 -20.55
C LEU A 320 33.64 29.89 -21.17
N VAL A 321 34.28 28.77 -21.50
CA VAL A 321 35.41 28.74 -22.46
C VAL A 321 34.87 28.23 -23.78
N ALA A 322 34.65 29.16 -24.71
CA ALA A 322 34.31 28.86 -26.08
C ALA A 322 35.60 28.57 -26.88
N ALA A 323 35.63 27.43 -27.58
CA ALA A 323 36.51 27.22 -28.73
C ALA A 323 35.63 27.17 -29.98
N GLY A 324 35.57 28.28 -30.71
CA GLY A 324 35.28 28.28 -32.15
C GLY A 324 36.60 28.11 -32.93
N VAL A 325 36.66 27.96 -34.25
CA VAL A 325 35.70 28.14 -35.36
C VAL A 325 36.28 27.35 -36.54
N GLY A 326 35.44 26.86 -37.46
CA GLY A 326 35.85 26.41 -38.79
C GLY A 326 34.82 25.53 -39.46
#